data_AF-A0AAU4KYV0-F1
#
_entry.id   AF-A0AAU4KYV0-F1
#
_cell.length_a   1.000
_cell.length_b   1.000
_cell.length_c   1.000
_cell.angle_alpha   90.00
_cell.angle_beta   90.00
_cell.angle_gamma   90.00
#
_symmetry.space_group_name_H-M   'P 1'
#
loop_
_entity.id
_entity.type
_entity.pdbx_description
1 polymer ?
#
loop_
_entity_poly.entity_id
_entity_poly.type
_entity_poly.pdbx_seq_one_letter_code
_entity_poly.pdbx_strand_id
1 'polypeptide(L)'
;MPDHNLAQRYALRRLAMRFAAGKIALAELASDDGWDMEVETAAEHAFVALIPQCACCIEYTLGLDQEAWETQLRIAALALASCPAIGPGS
;
A
#
# COMPACT_ATOMS: atom_id res chain seq x y z
N MET A 1 14.80 19.03 3.66
CA MET A 1 14.73 18.26 2.39
C MET A 1 13.31 18.43 1.87
N PRO A 2 13.10 18.99 0.66
CA PRO A 2 11.77 19.41 0.23
C PRO A 2 10.93 18.18 -0.15
N ASP A 3 9.75 18.07 0.46
CA ASP A 3 8.48 17.43 0.05
C ASP A 3 8.46 16.08 -0.72
N HIS A 4 9.57 15.41 -0.97
CA HIS A 4 9.61 14.09 -1.62
C HIS A 4 8.70 13.09 -0.89
N ASN A 5 8.74 13.15 0.43
CA ASN A 5 7.95 12.32 1.31
C ASN A 5 6.43 12.65 1.22
N LEU A 6 6.05 13.90 0.89
CA LEU A 6 4.64 14.28 0.70
C LEU A 6 4.08 13.78 -0.64
N ALA A 7 4.84 13.91 -1.73
CA ALA A 7 4.46 13.40 -3.05
C ALA A 7 4.30 11.88 -3.03
N GLN A 8 5.22 11.19 -2.37
CA GLN A 8 5.19 9.74 -2.16
C GLN A 8 3.98 9.30 -1.32
N ARG A 9 3.69 10.01 -0.21
CA ARG A 9 2.49 9.75 0.60
C ARG A 9 1.19 9.93 -0.18
N TYR A 10 1.14 10.92 -1.06
CA TYR A 10 -0.01 11.11 -1.95
C TYR A 10 -0.15 9.96 -2.96
N ALA A 11 0.96 9.51 -3.55
CA ALA A 11 0.98 8.36 -4.45
C ALA A 11 0.49 7.08 -3.76
N LEU A 12 0.97 6.81 -2.53
CA LEU A 12 0.56 5.67 -1.72
C LEU A 12 -0.95 5.69 -1.43
N ARG A 13 -1.48 6.82 -0.95
CA ARG A 13 -2.93 6.97 -0.70
C ARG A 13 -3.75 6.78 -1.97
N ARG A 14 -3.28 7.33 -3.09
CA ARG A 14 -3.96 7.20 -4.38
C ARG A 14 -4.01 5.75 -4.85
N LEU A 15 -2.91 5.03 -4.68
CA LEU A 15 -2.81 3.62 -5.03
C LEU A 15 -3.69 2.74 -4.12
N ALA A 16 -3.68 2.98 -2.80
CA ALA A 16 -4.58 2.33 -1.85
C ALA A 16 -6.07 2.56 -2.19
N MET A 17 -6.46 3.79 -2.52
CA MET A 17 -7.84 4.09 -2.95
C MET A 17 -8.22 3.37 -4.26
N ARG A 18 -7.29 3.28 -5.22
CA ARG A 18 -7.53 2.55 -6.47
C ARG A 18 -7.70 1.05 -6.21
N PHE A 19 -6.88 0.46 -5.35
CA PHE A 19 -6.98 -0.94 -4.98
C PHE A 19 -8.29 -1.22 -4.23
N ALA A 20 -8.62 -0.41 -3.23
CA ALA A 20 -9.87 -0.54 -2.47
C ALA A 20 -11.11 -0.44 -3.37
N ALA A 21 -11.06 0.41 -4.40
CA ALA A 21 -12.11 0.56 -5.41
C ALA A 21 -12.10 -0.53 -6.50
N GLY A 22 -11.20 -1.52 -6.43
CA GLY A 22 -11.07 -2.58 -7.44
C GLY A 22 -10.59 -2.09 -8.81
N LYS A 23 -9.98 -0.91 -8.88
CA LYS A 23 -9.49 -0.29 -10.13
C LYS A 23 -8.09 -0.76 -10.54
N ILE A 24 -7.39 -1.45 -9.66
CA ILE A 24 -6.11 -2.10 -9.91
C ILE A 24 -6.13 -3.46 -9.25
N ALA A 25 -5.61 -4.47 -9.94
CA ALA A 25 -5.47 -5.80 -9.39
C ALA A 25 -4.26 -5.92 -8.45
N LEU A 26 -4.25 -6.97 -7.64
CA LEU A 26 -3.13 -7.32 -6.78
C LEU A 26 -1.80 -7.48 -7.54
N ALA A 27 -1.85 -8.06 -8.74
CA ALA A 27 -0.69 -8.20 -9.62
C ALA A 27 -0.15 -6.84 -10.09
N GLU A 28 -1.01 -5.85 -10.33
CA GLU A 28 -0.60 -4.49 -10.68
C GLU A 28 0.03 -3.77 -9.48
N LEU A 29 -0.42 -4.08 -8.26
CA LEU A 29 0.17 -3.58 -7.02
C LEU A 29 1.59 -4.12 -6.79
N ALA A 30 1.80 -5.38 -7.16
CA ALA A 30 3.04 -6.14 -6.97
C ALA A 30 4.15 -5.83 -7.98
N SER A 31 3.78 -5.18 -9.08
CA SER A 31 4.68 -4.88 -10.20
C SER A 31 5.26 -3.47 -10.13
N ASP A 32 4.89 -2.69 -9.11
CA ASP A 32 5.49 -1.39 -8.85
C ASP A 32 6.77 -1.63 -8.05
N ASP A 33 7.93 -1.68 -8.70
CA ASP A 33 9.23 -2.08 -8.11
C ASP A 33 9.79 -1.07 -7.07
N GLY A 34 8.94 -0.19 -6.54
CA GLY A 34 9.32 1.07 -5.88
C GLY A 34 9.00 1.18 -4.39
N TRP A 35 9.02 0.09 -3.63
CA TRP A 35 8.66 0.11 -2.20
C TRP A 35 9.82 0.44 -1.25
N ASP A 36 10.90 1.06 -1.72
CA ASP A 36 11.93 1.65 -0.85
C ASP A 36 11.42 3.00 -0.31
N MET A 37 10.28 2.92 0.38
CA MET A 37 9.46 4.05 0.79
C MET A 37 9.63 4.31 2.27
N GLU A 38 10.16 5.49 2.63
CA GLU A 38 10.09 6.00 4.00
C GLU A 38 8.62 6.14 4.42
N VAL A 39 8.15 5.27 5.31
CA VAL A 39 6.81 5.29 5.89
C VAL A 39 6.86 5.95 7.26
N GLU A 40 6.01 6.95 7.50
CA GLU A 40 6.01 7.70 8.76
C GLU A 40 4.86 7.29 9.69
N THR A 41 3.74 6.85 9.11
CA THR A 41 2.56 6.48 9.91
C THR A 41 2.38 4.96 10.01
N ALA A 42 1.78 4.51 11.11
CA ALA A 42 1.46 3.10 11.31
C ALA A 42 0.54 2.54 10.21
N ALA A 43 -0.35 3.37 9.65
CA ALA A 43 -1.24 2.97 8.55
C ALA A 43 -0.47 2.78 7.23
N GLU A 44 0.49 3.65 6.93
CA GLU A 44 1.37 3.53 5.77
C GLU A 44 2.24 2.27 5.89
N HIS A 45 2.84 2.04 7.06
CA HIS A 45 3.65 0.85 7.33
C HIS A 45 2.82 -0.44 7.22
N ALA A 46 1.60 -0.46 7.77
CA ALA A 46 0.72 -1.62 7.69
C ALA A 46 0.30 -1.92 6.24
N PHE A 47 0.08 -0.90 5.41
CA PHE A 47 -0.26 -1.10 4.01
C PHE A 47 0.97 -1.61 3.22
N VAL A 48 2.12 -0.93 3.31
CA VAL A 48 3.34 -1.30 2.57
C VAL A 48 3.85 -2.69 2.95
N ALA A 49 3.78 -3.07 4.23
CA ALA A 49 4.22 -4.39 4.69
C ALA A 49 3.39 -5.54 4.10
N LEU A 50 2.17 -5.27 3.63
CA LEU A 50 1.31 -6.27 3.00
C LEU A 50 1.45 -6.30 1.48
N ILE A 51 2.17 -5.34 0.87
CA ILE A 51 2.32 -5.29 -0.57
C ILE A 51 3.39 -6.29 -1.01
N PRO A 52 3.06 -7.21 -1.93
CA PRO A 52 4.05 -8.11 -2.50
C PRO A 52 5.16 -7.34 -3.19
N GLN A 53 6.40 -7.68 -2.87
CA GLN A 53 7.59 -7.10 -3.50
C GLN A 53 7.80 -7.59 -4.93
N CYS A 54 7.17 -8.70 -5.33
CA CYS A 54 7.14 -9.17 -6.71
C CYS A 54 5.90 -10.05 -6.98
N ALA A 55 5.53 -10.19 -8.25
CA ALA A 55 4.54 -11.17 -8.68
C ALA A 55 4.94 -12.63 -8.34
N CYS A 56 6.24 -12.91 -8.17
CA CYS A 56 6.72 -14.20 -7.67
C CYS A 56 6.40 -14.44 -6.18
N CYS A 57 6.37 -13.38 -5.37
CA CYS A 57 6.01 -13.45 -3.95
C CYS A 57 4.51 -13.60 -3.78
N ILE A 58 3.70 -13.09 -4.72
CA ILE A 58 2.28 -13.40 -4.81
C ILE A 58 2.11 -14.91 -4.80
N GLU A 59 2.63 -15.66 -5.79
CA GLU A 59 2.40 -17.12 -5.84
C GLU A 59 2.95 -17.87 -4.62
N TYR A 60 4.12 -17.48 -4.11
CA TYR A 60 4.77 -18.16 -2.98
C TYR A 60 4.08 -17.88 -1.63
N THR A 61 3.55 -16.67 -1.43
CA THR A 61 2.82 -16.27 -0.21
C THR A 61 1.32 -16.59 -0.31
N LEU A 62 0.76 -16.59 -1.52
CA LEU A 62 -0.67 -16.82 -1.80
C LEU A 62 -1.07 -18.24 -2.11
N GLY A 63 -0.10 -19.15 -2.24
CA GLY A 63 -0.40 -20.58 -2.31
C GLY A 63 -1.19 -21.13 -1.11
N LEU A 64 -1.40 -20.34 -0.04
CA LEU A 64 -2.12 -20.74 1.17
C LEU A 64 -3.49 -20.06 1.38
N ASP A 65 -3.67 -18.76 1.09
CA ASP A 65 -4.99 -18.08 1.20
C ASP A 65 -5.00 -16.68 0.52
N GLN A 66 -5.25 -16.65 -0.79
CA GLN A 66 -5.33 -15.39 -1.55
C GLN A 66 -6.45 -14.46 -1.08
N GLU A 67 -7.59 -15.03 -0.71
CA GLU A 67 -8.78 -14.26 -0.33
C GLU A 67 -8.57 -13.54 1.01
N ALA A 68 -7.97 -14.23 2.00
CA ALA A 68 -7.62 -13.62 3.27
C ALA A 68 -6.60 -12.48 3.10
N TRP A 69 -5.62 -12.64 2.23
CA TRP A 69 -4.63 -11.59 2.01
C TRP A 69 -5.21 -10.38 1.27
N GLU A 70 -5.99 -10.58 0.21
CA GLU A 70 -6.70 -9.47 -0.46
C GLU A 70 -7.61 -8.72 0.52
N THR A 71 -8.25 -9.45 1.44
CA THR A 71 -9.07 -8.86 2.51
C THR A 71 -8.24 -7.99 3.45
N GLN A 72 -7.10 -8.48 3.94
CA GLN A 72 -6.20 -7.70 4.79
C GLN A 72 -5.66 -6.46 4.07
N LEU A 73 -5.27 -6.61 2.81
CA LEU A 73 -4.76 -5.52 1.98
C LEU A 73 -5.84 -4.44 1.78
N ARG A 74 -7.10 -4.85 1.56
CA ARG A 74 -8.24 -3.94 1.41
C ARG A 74 -8.56 -3.22 2.72
N ILE A 75 -8.49 -3.91 3.86
CA ILE A 75 -8.66 -3.29 5.19
C ILE A 75 -7.57 -2.24 5.43
N ALA A 76 -6.30 -2.56 5.17
CA ALA A 76 -5.19 -1.63 5.32
C ALA A 76 -5.32 -0.43 4.37
N ALA A 77 -5.74 -0.67 3.12
CA ALA A 77 -5.99 0.39 2.14
C ALA A 77 -7.09 1.36 2.59
N LEU A 78 -8.19 0.83 3.14
CA LEU A 78 -9.28 1.64 3.68
C LEU A 78 -8.84 2.44 4.92
N ALA A 79 -8.07 1.83 5.81
CA ALA A 79 -7.52 2.51 6.97
C ALA A 79 -6.61 3.68 6.55
N LEU A 80 -5.75 3.46 5.56
CA LEU A 80 -4.87 4.48 5.00
C LEU A 80 -5.64 5.61 4.30
N ALA A 81 -6.69 5.28 3.55
CA ALA A 81 -7.56 6.26 2.88
C ALA A 81 -8.39 7.11 3.86
N SER A 82 -8.73 6.55 5.02
CA SER A 82 -9.54 7.21 6.06
C SER A 82 -8.69 7.99 7.06
N CYS A 83 -7.38 7.75 7.12
CA CYS A 83 -6.48 8.43 8.04
C CYS A 83 -6.13 9.83 7.50
N PRO A 84 -6.38 10.91 8.27
CA PRO A 84 -5.97 12.24 7.84
C PRO A 84 -4.46 12.25 7.65
N ALA A 85 -4.00 12.84 6.53
CA ALA A 85 -2.57 13.08 6.35
C ALA A 85 -2.08 13.89 7.54
N ILE A 86 -1.16 13.33 8.33
CA ILE A 86 -0.43 14.13 9.32
C ILE A 86 0.21 15.26 8.50
N GLY A 87 -0.28 16.49 8.71
CA GLY A 87 0.26 17.67 8.05
C GLY A 87 1.75 17.80 8.33
N PRO A 88 2.50 18.57 7.52
CA PRO A 88 3.94 18.69 7.68
C PRO A 88 4.25 18.99 9.15
N GLY A 89 5.02 18.10 9.77
CA GLY A 89 5.31 18.13 11.20
C GLY A 89 5.83 19.50 11.61
N SER A 90 5.28 20.00 12.72
CA SER A 90 5.76 21.14 13.48
C SER A 90 7.22 21.00 13.90
#